data_AF-M4FFZ5-F1
#
_entry.id   AF-M4FFZ5-F1
#
_cell.length_a   1.000
_cell.length_b   1.000
_cell.length_c   1.000
_cell.angle_alpha   90.00
_cell.angle_beta   90.00
_cell.angle_gamma   90.00
#
_symmetry.space_group_name_H-M   'P 1'
#
loop_
_entity.id
_entity.type
_entity.pdbx_description
1 polymer ?
#
loop_
_entity_poly.entity_id
_entity_poly.type
_entity_poly.pdbx_seq_one_letter_code
_entity_poly.pdbx_strand_id
1 'polypeptide(L)'
;MRKRNGSNPGSLSWKRDKKVEAELATARALIREAQLNPNSTTSSPLRDEDYVPHGEIYRNPYAFHRSYLLMEKMFKIYVYEEGDPPIFHYGLCKDIYSMEGLLLNFMENDVLTYRTRDPDKAHVYFLPFSVVMILHHLFDPVVRDKAVLERVIVDYVQIISEKYPYWNTSDGFDHFMLSCHDWGHRATWYVKKLFFNSIRVLCNANISEYFNPEKDAPFPEINLQTGEINNLTGGLDPMSRTTLAFFAGQSHGKIRPVLLNHWKEKDKDILVYEDLPGELDYKEMMRKSRFCICPSGHEVASPRVPEAIYSGCVPVLISENYVLPFSDVLNWEKFSVSVSVKEIPELKRILMDIPEDRYKKLYEGVKQVQRHILVNDPPKRYDQKILIRVTMTDDKARAKAMKTAVKFKGVSAVEIKGDHRNQIEVTGVEVDMIGLTNTLRRKVACAELVSVNKVEPPKPEEDKKPEEKKPEEKKPDEAKPEEKKPDEKKPEEEKQEPCHCHPPCHQPCHQQPWPYGYGMPSSYHHPCNPYGYNARDYIGEPVYNHEPNCTIL
;
A
#
# COMPACT_ATOMS: atom_id res chain seq x y z
N MET A 1 -24.49 -40.57 -43.58
CA MET A 1 -24.86 -39.53 -42.59
C MET A 1 -23.60 -39.05 -41.87
N ARG A 2 -23.67 -37.95 -41.09
CA ARG A 2 -22.52 -37.27 -40.45
C ARG A 2 -22.60 -37.42 -38.92
N LYS A 3 -21.45 -37.35 -38.24
CA LYS A 3 -21.28 -37.24 -36.76
C LYS A 3 -21.64 -38.54 -35.98
N ARG A 4 -21.04 -38.83 -34.82
CA ARG A 4 -20.07 -38.06 -33.98
C ARG A 4 -19.16 -39.05 -33.23
N ASN A 5 -17.84 -38.81 -33.17
CA ASN A 5 -16.99 -39.43 -32.15
C ASN A 5 -17.28 -38.76 -30.80
N GLY A 6 -17.43 -39.56 -29.74
CA GLY A 6 -17.56 -39.07 -28.37
C GLY A 6 -16.20 -38.77 -27.75
N SER A 7 -15.60 -37.62 -28.08
CA SER A 7 -14.42 -37.12 -27.37
C SER A 7 -14.84 -36.62 -25.98
N ASN A 8 -14.62 -37.44 -24.96
CA ASN A 8 -14.84 -37.07 -23.57
C ASN A 8 -13.91 -35.89 -23.20
N PRO A 9 -14.42 -34.71 -22.76
CA PRO A 9 -13.57 -33.61 -22.34
C PRO A 9 -12.88 -34.00 -21.03
N GLY A 10 -11.60 -34.37 -21.12
CA GLY A 10 -10.83 -34.85 -19.97
C GLY A 10 -10.72 -33.78 -18.89
N SER A 11 -10.92 -34.18 -17.64
CA SER A 11 -10.65 -33.34 -16.46
C SER A 11 -9.15 -33.05 -16.37
N LEU A 12 -8.72 -31.94 -16.99
CA LEU A 12 -7.39 -31.38 -16.83
C LEU A 12 -7.24 -30.88 -15.39
N SER A 13 -6.82 -31.78 -14.51
CA SER A 13 -6.26 -31.44 -13.19
C SER A 13 -5.04 -30.55 -13.44
N TRP A 14 -5.25 -29.24 -13.39
CA TRP A 14 -4.16 -28.30 -13.18
C TRP A 14 -3.47 -28.70 -11.88
N LYS A 15 -2.14 -28.57 -11.88
CA LYS A 15 -1.30 -28.79 -10.71
C LYS A 15 -0.35 -27.61 -10.67
N ARG A 16 -0.30 -26.95 -9.51
CA ARG A 16 0.64 -25.86 -9.24
C ARG A 16 2.03 -26.24 -9.74
N ASP A 17 2.70 -25.32 -10.44
CA ASP A 17 4.00 -25.62 -11.02
C ASP A 17 4.96 -26.07 -9.90
N LYS A 18 5.58 -27.23 -10.12
CA LYS A 18 6.61 -27.80 -9.23
C LYS A 18 7.75 -26.81 -9.01
N LYS A 19 7.98 -25.90 -9.97
CA LYS A 19 8.94 -24.80 -9.85
C LYS A 19 8.57 -23.83 -8.72
N VAL A 20 7.32 -23.37 -8.63
CA VAL A 20 6.88 -22.42 -7.58
C VAL A 20 7.01 -23.05 -6.19
N GLU A 21 6.63 -24.32 -6.02
CA GLU A 21 6.85 -25.02 -4.73
C GLU A 21 8.32 -25.27 -4.42
N ALA A 22 9.17 -25.55 -5.42
CA ALA A 22 10.61 -25.70 -5.23
C ALA A 22 11.28 -24.35 -4.87
N GLU A 23 10.85 -23.25 -5.47
CA GLU A 23 11.30 -21.88 -5.14
C GLU A 23 10.85 -21.50 -3.72
N LEU A 24 9.59 -21.74 -3.35
CA LEU A 24 9.08 -21.54 -1.99
C LEU A 24 9.78 -22.42 -0.94
N ALA A 25 10.03 -23.70 -1.23
CA ALA A 25 10.79 -24.59 -0.36
C ALA A 25 12.24 -24.11 -0.14
N THR A 26 12.88 -23.64 -1.22
CA THR A 26 14.22 -23.05 -1.17
C THR A 26 14.23 -21.78 -0.33
N ALA A 27 13.26 -20.88 -0.53
CA ALA A 27 13.13 -19.66 0.26
C ALA A 27 12.94 -19.95 1.76
N ARG A 28 12.04 -20.88 2.12
CA ARG A 28 11.81 -21.34 3.50
C ARG A 28 13.08 -21.91 4.14
N ALA A 29 13.88 -22.69 3.40
CA ALA A 29 15.15 -23.22 3.89
C ALA A 29 16.18 -22.12 4.15
N LEU A 30 16.34 -21.19 3.21
CA LEU A 30 17.29 -20.07 3.31
C LEU A 30 16.92 -19.06 4.41
N ILE A 31 15.64 -18.85 4.70
CA ILE A 31 15.20 -18.03 5.84
C ILE A 31 15.50 -18.73 7.17
N ARG A 32 15.26 -20.04 7.27
CA ARG A 32 15.62 -20.85 8.46
C ARG A 32 17.13 -20.90 8.72
N GLU A 33 17.94 -20.95 7.67
CA GLU A 33 19.41 -20.83 7.78
C GLU A 33 19.82 -19.49 8.43
N ALA A 34 19.25 -18.37 7.95
CA ALA A 34 19.50 -17.04 8.50
C ALA A 34 18.92 -16.85 9.92
N GLN A 35 17.88 -17.60 10.30
CA GLN A 35 17.38 -17.63 11.68
C GLN A 35 18.36 -18.31 12.64
N LEU A 36 19.02 -19.40 12.21
CA LEU A 36 19.90 -20.21 13.04
C LEU A 36 21.34 -19.69 13.12
N ASN A 37 21.85 -19.09 12.03
CA ASN A 37 23.27 -18.74 11.89
C ASN A 37 23.51 -17.22 11.65
N PRO A 38 23.05 -16.30 12.53
CA PRO A 38 23.17 -14.85 12.32
C PRO A 38 24.62 -14.34 12.18
N ASN A 39 25.61 -15.11 12.63
CA ASN A 39 27.03 -14.76 12.62
C ASN A 39 27.86 -15.49 11.54
N SER A 40 27.26 -16.29 10.66
CA SER A 40 28.05 -17.02 9.65
C SER A 40 28.55 -16.10 8.53
N THR A 41 29.81 -16.27 8.13
CA THR A 41 30.42 -15.53 7.02
C THR A 41 29.94 -16.00 5.64
N THR A 42 29.34 -17.20 5.54
CA THR A 42 28.61 -17.61 4.32
C THR A 42 27.30 -16.85 4.15
N SER A 43 26.68 -16.45 5.26
CA SER A 43 25.62 -15.44 5.33
C SER A 43 26.20 -14.06 5.62
N SER A 44 27.32 -13.71 4.98
CA SER A 44 27.74 -12.31 4.86
C SER A 44 26.53 -11.46 4.46
N PRO A 45 26.37 -10.24 5.00
CA PRO A 45 25.46 -9.30 4.38
C PRO A 45 25.86 -9.20 2.90
N LEU A 46 24.92 -9.50 2.02
CA LEU A 46 24.98 -9.04 0.64
C LEU A 46 25.16 -7.53 0.73
N ARG A 47 26.11 -6.95 -0.02
CA ARG A 47 26.35 -5.49 0.02
C ARG A 47 25.06 -4.79 -0.43
N ASP A 48 24.37 -4.28 0.56
CA ASP A 48 23.03 -3.74 0.48
C ASP A 48 23.05 -2.48 1.33
N GLU A 49 23.25 -1.34 0.68
CA GLU A 49 23.44 -0.06 1.36
C GLU A 49 22.13 0.52 1.93
N ASP A 50 20.99 -0.06 1.58
CA ASP A 50 19.68 0.36 2.10
C ASP A 50 19.26 -0.55 3.27
N TYR A 51 19.94 -1.69 3.46
CA TYR A 51 19.74 -2.60 4.57
C TYR A 51 20.32 -2.03 5.86
N VAL A 52 19.42 -1.63 6.77
CA VAL A 52 19.78 -1.10 8.10
C VAL A 52 19.28 -2.04 9.19
N PRO A 53 20.00 -3.14 9.49
CA PRO A 53 19.71 -4.02 10.63
C PRO A 53 20.14 -3.43 11.97
N HIS A 54 20.70 -2.22 11.97
CA HIS A 54 21.30 -1.57 13.12
C HIS A 54 20.21 -1.03 14.05
N GLY A 55 19.72 -1.90 14.93
CA GLY A 55 18.70 -1.58 15.92
C GLY A 55 18.25 -2.81 16.70
N GLU A 56 17.87 -2.63 17.97
CA GLU A 56 17.26 -3.71 18.76
C GLU A 56 15.79 -3.98 18.36
N ILE A 57 15.21 -3.18 17.46
CA ILE A 57 13.80 -3.21 17.07
C ILE A 57 13.37 -4.46 16.28
N TYR A 58 14.30 -5.29 15.80
CA TYR A 58 14.00 -6.52 15.06
C TYR A 58 14.11 -7.75 15.97
N ARG A 59 13.20 -8.72 15.84
CA ARG A 59 13.33 -10.03 16.51
C ARG A 59 14.50 -10.85 15.96
N ASN A 60 14.69 -10.82 14.64
CA ASN A 60 15.89 -11.33 13.99
C ASN A 60 16.12 -10.53 12.69
N PRO A 61 17.08 -9.58 12.66
CA PRO A 61 17.29 -8.72 11.49
C PRO A 61 17.82 -9.48 10.26
N TYR A 62 18.63 -10.53 10.46
CA TYR A 62 19.19 -11.34 9.38
C TYR A 62 18.10 -12.19 8.68
N ALA A 63 17.19 -12.76 9.46
CA ALA A 63 16.04 -13.49 8.93
C ALA A 63 15.08 -12.56 8.17
N PHE A 64 14.82 -11.35 8.69
CA PHE A 64 14.04 -10.33 8.01
C PHE A 64 14.70 -9.91 6.68
N HIS A 65 16.01 -9.63 6.68
CA HIS A 65 16.77 -9.28 5.46
C HIS A 65 16.68 -10.38 4.41
N ARG A 66 16.91 -11.62 4.83
CA ARG A 66 16.87 -12.78 3.94
C ARG A 66 15.49 -12.98 3.34
N SER A 67 14.44 -12.79 4.13
CA SER A 67 13.05 -12.83 3.67
C SER A 67 12.76 -11.70 2.66
N TYR A 68 13.12 -10.45 2.97
CA TYR A 68 12.88 -9.29 2.11
C TYR A 68 13.61 -9.41 0.76
N LEU A 69 14.88 -9.83 0.77
CA LEU A 69 15.66 -10.05 -0.46
C LEU A 69 15.12 -11.22 -1.32
N LEU A 70 14.56 -12.26 -0.70
CA LEU A 70 13.88 -13.33 -1.42
C LEU A 70 12.56 -12.82 -2.02
N MET A 71 11.78 -12.05 -1.24
CA MET A 71 10.56 -11.39 -1.73
C MET A 71 10.85 -10.51 -2.95
N GLU A 72 11.81 -9.58 -2.87
CA GLU A 72 12.24 -8.72 -3.99
C GLU A 72 12.64 -9.53 -5.24
N LYS A 73 13.29 -10.69 -5.05
CA LYS A 73 13.85 -11.50 -6.14
C LYS A 73 12.82 -12.39 -6.86
N MET A 74 11.92 -13.03 -6.12
CA MET A 74 11.08 -14.12 -6.66
C MET A 74 9.58 -13.98 -6.41
N PHE A 75 9.13 -13.22 -5.41
CA PHE A 75 7.71 -13.21 -5.06
C PHE A 75 6.86 -12.56 -6.17
N LYS A 76 5.75 -13.22 -6.50
CA LYS A 76 4.82 -12.81 -7.56
C LYS A 76 3.36 -13.02 -7.15
N ILE A 77 2.53 -12.03 -7.46
CA ILE A 77 1.12 -11.92 -7.13
C ILE A 77 0.34 -11.90 -8.44
N TYR A 78 -0.54 -12.87 -8.67
CA TYR A 78 -1.56 -12.71 -9.71
C TYR A 78 -2.75 -11.98 -9.11
N VAL A 79 -3.36 -11.07 -9.86
CA VAL A 79 -4.59 -10.39 -9.46
C VAL A 79 -5.69 -10.88 -10.38
N TYR A 80 -6.81 -11.34 -9.82
CA TYR A 80 -7.98 -11.67 -10.63
C TYR A 80 -8.53 -10.42 -11.29
N GLU A 81 -8.90 -10.51 -12.57
CA GLU A 81 -9.33 -9.36 -13.40
C GLU A 81 -10.87 -9.31 -13.45
N GLU A 82 -11.52 -9.73 -12.36
CA GLU A 82 -12.97 -9.87 -12.21
C GLU A 82 -13.55 -8.78 -11.32
N GLY A 83 -14.71 -8.28 -11.76
CA GLY A 83 -15.50 -7.27 -11.05
C GLY A 83 -15.10 -5.86 -11.45
N ASP A 84 -16.08 -4.94 -11.42
CA ASP A 84 -15.86 -3.57 -11.86
C ASP A 84 -15.61 -2.60 -10.69
N PRO A 85 -14.79 -1.55 -10.89
CA PRO A 85 -14.79 -0.38 -10.03
C PRO A 85 -16.18 0.25 -9.91
N PRO A 86 -16.55 0.82 -8.75
CA PRO A 86 -15.70 1.05 -7.58
C PRO A 86 -15.64 -0.13 -6.58
N ILE A 87 -16.35 -1.23 -6.81
CA ILE A 87 -16.48 -2.33 -5.83
C ILE A 87 -15.22 -3.22 -5.79
N PHE A 88 -14.65 -3.45 -6.96
CA PHE A 88 -13.43 -4.23 -7.19
C PHE A 88 -12.36 -3.33 -7.81
N HIS A 89 -11.08 -3.72 -7.68
CA HIS A 89 -9.93 -3.00 -8.24
C HIS A 89 -9.77 -1.54 -7.79
N TYR A 90 -10.51 -1.11 -6.76
CA TYR A 90 -10.58 0.27 -6.30
C TYR A 90 -10.88 0.34 -4.81
N GLY A 91 -10.32 1.34 -4.12
CA GLY A 91 -10.59 1.62 -2.72
C GLY A 91 -10.17 3.04 -2.33
N LEU A 92 -10.66 3.55 -1.20
CA LEU A 92 -10.33 4.89 -0.72
C LEU A 92 -8.86 4.96 -0.28
N CYS A 93 -8.07 5.84 -0.89
CA CYS A 93 -6.69 6.15 -0.48
C CYS A 93 -6.61 7.23 0.62
N LYS A 94 -7.70 7.43 1.39
CA LYS A 94 -7.84 8.44 2.44
C LYS A 94 -8.52 7.86 3.69
N ASP A 95 -8.59 8.68 4.75
CA ASP A 95 -9.15 8.33 6.06
C ASP A 95 -8.43 7.10 6.66
N ILE A 96 -9.02 6.42 7.66
CA ILE A 96 -8.47 5.19 8.26
C ILE A 96 -8.36 4.00 7.28
N TYR A 97 -9.11 4.07 6.17
CA TYR A 97 -9.15 3.04 5.14
C TYR A 97 -8.04 3.20 4.08
N SER A 98 -7.20 4.24 4.17
CA SER A 98 -6.26 4.60 3.11
C SER A 98 -5.37 3.44 2.65
N MET A 99 -5.02 2.56 3.58
CA MET A 99 -4.15 1.40 3.35
C MET A 99 -4.82 0.28 2.55
N GLU A 100 -6.16 0.21 2.52
CA GLU A 100 -6.92 -0.67 1.64
C GLU A 100 -6.89 -0.14 0.20
N GLY A 101 -7.21 1.14 0.00
CA GLY A 101 -7.15 1.78 -1.32
C GLY A 101 -5.75 1.84 -1.91
N LEU A 102 -4.73 2.16 -1.10
CA LEU A 102 -3.34 2.24 -1.56
C LEU A 102 -2.83 0.89 -2.09
N LEU A 103 -3.12 -0.23 -1.41
CA LEU A 103 -2.70 -1.54 -1.93
C LEU A 103 -3.39 -1.86 -3.26
N LEU A 104 -4.71 -1.64 -3.36
CA LEU A 104 -5.48 -1.84 -4.60
C LEU A 104 -4.91 -0.99 -5.74
N ASN A 105 -4.70 0.31 -5.51
CA ASN A 105 -4.17 1.24 -6.50
C ASN A 105 -2.72 0.90 -6.92
N PHE A 106 -1.88 0.45 -5.99
CA PHE A 106 -0.50 0.02 -6.29
C PHE A 106 -0.42 -1.35 -7.01
N MET A 107 -1.42 -2.22 -6.85
CA MET A 107 -1.56 -3.43 -7.67
C MET A 107 -2.04 -3.09 -9.09
N GLU A 108 -2.99 -2.16 -9.24
CA GLU A 108 -3.58 -1.86 -10.55
C GLU A 108 -2.68 -1.06 -11.50
N ASN A 109 -1.95 -0.07 -11.00
CA ASN A 109 -1.08 0.75 -11.84
C ASN A 109 0.29 0.10 -12.14
N ASP A 110 0.43 -1.22 -11.91
CA ASP A 110 1.68 -2.01 -12.02
C ASP A 110 2.90 -1.38 -11.28
N VAL A 111 2.63 -0.53 -10.28
CA VAL A 111 3.63 0.13 -9.40
C VAL A 111 4.40 -0.91 -8.60
N LEU A 112 3.71 -1.98 -8.17
CA LEU A 112 4.34 -3.12 -7.51
C LEU A 112 4.92 -4.09 -8.54
N THR A 113 6.25 -4.17 -8.60
CA THR A 113 7.03 -5.16 -9.38
C THR A 113 6.77 -6.63 -8.98
N TYR A 114 5.86 -6.85 -8.02
CA TYR A 114 5.33 -8.13 -7.61
C TYR A 114 4.14 -8.62 -8.45
N ARG A 115 3.40 -7.76 -9.17
CA ARG A 115 2.29 -8.25 -10.02
C ARG A 115 2.83 -9.14 -11.14
N THR A 116 2.09 -10.20 -11.45
CA THR A 116 2.28 -11.03 -12.65
C THR A 116 0.96 -11.16 -13.38
N ARG A 117 0.98 -10.99 -14.71
CA ARG A 117 -0.15 -11.32 -15.59
C ARG A 117 -0.12 -12.80 -16.02
N ASP A 118 0.95 -13.52 -15.68
CA ASP A 118 1.09 -14.97 -15.82
C ASP A 118 0.75 -15.66 -14.48
N PRO A 119 -0.36 -16.40 -14.39
CA PRO A 119 -0.82 -17.05 -13.16
C PRO A 119 -0.05 -18.33 -12.79
N ASP A 120 0.67 -18.98 -13.72
CA ASP A 120 1.48 -20.16 -13.40
C ASP A 120 2.82 -19.76 -12.73
N LYS A 121 3.22 -18.48 -12.83
CA LYS A 121 4.31 -17.87 -12.05
C LYS A 121 3.88 -17.34 -10.67
N ALA A 122 2.59 -17.42 -10.31
CA ALA A 122 2.07 -16.80 -9.11
C ALA A 122 2.41 -17.58 -7.84
N HIS A 123 2.83 -16.87 -6.80
CA HIS A 123 3.07 -17.41 -5.46
C HIS A 123 1.83 -17.27 -4.57
N VAL A 124 1.01 -16.26 -4.84
CA VAL A 124 -0.33 -16.02 -4.27
C VAL A 124 -1.25 -15.37 -5.30
N TYR A 125 -2.55 -15.50 -5.09
CA TYR A 125 -3.62 -14.93 -5.93
C TYR A 125 -4.43 -13.90 -5.12
N PHE A 126 -4.45 -12.65 -5.56
CA PHE A 126 -5.17 -11.56 -4.88
C PHE A 126 -6.63 -11.48 -5.34
N LEU A 127 -7.53 -11.30 -4.38
CA LEU A 127 -8.96 -11.04 -4.57
C LEU A 127 -9.22 -9.53 -4.38
N PRO A 128 -9.26 -8.70 -5.45
CA PRO A 128 -9.26 -7.24 -5.37
C PRO A 128 -10.62 -6.60 -5.00
N PHE A 129 -11.42 -7.24 -4.14
CA PHE A 129 -12.65 -6.62 -3.62
C PHE A 129 -12.33 -5.67 -2.46
N SER A 130 -12.97 -4.50 -2.41
CA SER A 130 -12.89 -3.62 -1.23
C SER A 130 -14.14 -3.77 -0.36
N VAL A 131 -13.95 -4.11 0.91
CA VAL A 131 -15.07 -4.17 1.88
C VAL A 131 -15.62 -2.76 2.10
N VAL A 132 -14.74 -1.75 2.15
CA VAL A 132 -15.11 -0.33 2.26
C VAL A 132 -16.02 0.08 1.10
N MET A 133 -15.67 -0.27 -0.14
CA MET A 133 -16.47 0.13 -1.31
C MET A 133 -17.78 -0.67 -1.46
N ILE A 134 -17.81 -1.95 -1.08
CA ILE A 134 -19.07 -2.71 -0.95
C ILE A 134 -20.03 -1.99 0.01
N LEU A 135 -19.54 -1.55 1.18
CA LEU A 135 -20.33 -0.85 2.17
C LEU A 135 -20.73 0.57 1.71
N HIS A 136 -19.86 1.29 1.00
CA HIS A 136 -20.14 2.64 0.53
C HIS A 136 -21.19 2.70 -0.60
N HIS A 137 -21.20 1.71 -1.51
CA HIS A 137 -22.02 1.77 -2.72
C HIS A 137 -23.25 0.85 -2.74
N LEU A 138 -23.26 -0.24 -1.96
CA LEU A 138 -24.30 -1.28 -2.07
C LEU A 138 -25.18 -1.42 -0.83
N PHE A 139 -24.80 -0.80 0.30
CA PHE A 139 -25.62 -0.82 1.51
C PHE A 139 -26.62 0.35 1.52
N ASP A 140 -27.89 0.03 1.70
CA ASP A 140 -28.91 1.03 2.02
C ASP A 140 -28.54 1.76 3.33
N PRO A 141 -28.56 3.11 3.36
CA PRO A 141 -28.05 3.89 4.50
C PRO A 141 -28.90 3.73 5.78
N VAL A 142 -30.16 3.28 5.67
CA VAL A 142 -31.09 3.12 6.80
C VAL A 142 -31.20 1.64 7.22
N VAL A 143 -31.35 0.74 6.26
CA VAL A 143 -31.55 -0.71 6.50
C VAL A 143 -30.22 -1.42 6.76
N ARG A 144 -29.14 -1.01 6.09
CA ARG A 144 -27.78 -1.61 6.17
C ARG A 144 -27.78 -3.14 6.10
N ASP A 145 -28.51 -3.70 5.12
CA ASP A 145 -28.69 -5.16 4.95
C ASP A 145 -27.35 -5.91 4.82
N LYS A 146 -27.00 -6.65 5.87
CA LYS A 146 -25.74 -7.43 5.94
C LYS A 146 -25.68 -8.57 4.91
N ALA A 147 -26.81 -8.99 4.34
CA ALA A 147 -26.84 -9.95 3.25
C ALA A 147 -26.36 -9.37 1.91
N VAL A 148 -26.19 -8.04 1.77
CA VAL A 148 -25.50 -7.45 0.61
C VAL A 148 -24.04 -7.92 0.58
N LEU A 149 -23.32 -7.84 1.70
CA LEU A 149 -21.93 -8.28 1.81
C LEU A 149 -21.81 -9.81 1.60
N GLU A 150 -22.80 -10.58 2.06
CA GLU A 150 -22.89 -12.01 1.79
C GLU A 150 -23.00 -12.32 0.30
N ARG A 151 -24.01 -11.75 -0.38
CA ARG A 151 -24.24 -11.95 -1.82
C ARG A 151 -23.01 -11.60 -2.65
N VAL A 152 -22.43 -10.41 -2.46
CA VAL A 152 -21.28 -9.95 -3.25
C VAL A 152 -20.06 -10.87 -3.11
N ILE A 153 -19.72 -11.32 -1.89
CA ILE A 153 -18.54 -12.16 -1.68
C ILE A 153 -18.80 -13.62 -2.12
N VAL A 154 -20.00 -14.15 -1.91
CA VAL A 154 -20.37 -15.49 -2.37
C VAL A 154 -20.37 -15.56 -3.90
N ASP A 155 -21.05 -14.62 -4.57
CA ASP A 155 -21.13 -14.56 -6.03
C ASP A 155 -19.73 -14.36 -6.64
N TYR A 156 -18.91 -13.48 -6.05
CA TYR A 156 -17.54 -13.24 -6.52
C TYR A 156 -16.68 -14.50 -6.46
N VAL A 157 -16.60 -15.16 -5.29
CA VAL A 157 -15.79 -16.36 -5.13
C VAL A 157 -16.33 -17.51 -5.98
N GLN A 158 -17.65 -17.59 -6.22
CA GLN A 158 -18.23 -18.52 -7.17
C GLN A 158 -17.67 -18.27 -8.59
N ILE A 159 -17.74 -17.03 -9.09
CA ILE A 159 -17.20 -16.65 -10.41
C ILE A 159 -15.71 -17.01 -10.52
N ILE A 160 -14.89 -16.66 -9.52
CA ILE A 160 -13.47 -17.02 -9.49
C ILE A 160 -13.27 -18.55 -9.56
N SER A 161 -14.06 -19.31 -8.80
CA SER A 161 -13.96 -20.77 -8.74
C SER A 161 -14.46 -21.48 -10.00
N GLU A 162 -15.42 -20.92 -10.72
CA GLU A 162 -15.94 -21.49 -11.97
C GLU A 162 -15.07 -21.12 -13.18
N LYS A 163 -14.52 -19.90 -13.20
CA LYS A 163 -13.71 -19.39 -14.31
C LYS A 163 -12.25 -19.82 -14.26
N TYR A 164 -11.67 -20.10 -13.08
CA TYR A 164 -10.24 -20.39 -12.93
C TYR A 164 -9.95 -21.68 -12.14
N PRO A 165 -8.95 -22.48 -12.57
CA PRO A 165 -8.59 -23.73 -11.90
C PRO A 165 -7.85 -23.51 -10.57
N TYR A 166 -7.24 -22.34 -10.37
CA TYR A 166 -6.32 -22.06 -9.26
C TYR A 166 -7.01 -22.20 -7.90
N TRP A 167 -8.15 -21.51 -7.70
CA TRP A 167 -8.95 -21.55 -6.47
C TRP A 167 -9.34 -22.97 -6.05
N ASN A 168 -9.80 -23.80 -6.99
CA ASN A 168 -10.20 -25.18 -6.71
C ASN A 168 -9.02 -26.16 -6.55
N THR A 169 -7.80 -25.76 -6.89
CA THR A 169 -6.62 -26.62 -6.73
C THR A 169 -5.88 -26.36 -5.43
N SER A 170 -5.88 -25.12 -4.94
CA SER A 170 -5.39 -24.78 -3.61
C SER A 170 -6.47 -24.80 -2.53
N ASP A 171 -7.74 -25.04 -2.88
CA ASP A 171 -8.91 -24.81 -2.01
C ASP A 171 -8.91 -23.40 -1.36
N GLY A 172 -8.29 -22.42 -2.02
CA GLY A 172 -8.12 -21.05 -1.53
C GLY A 172 -6.89 -20.82 -0.65
N PHE A 173 -6.03 -21.81 -0.38
CA PHE A 173 -4.88 -21.67 0.54
C PHE A 173 -3.77 -20.74 0.06
N ASP A 174 -3.64 -20.48 -1.24
CA ASP A 174 -2.72 -19.47 -1.80
C ASP A 174 -3.44 -18.20 -2.28
N HIS A 175 -4.71 -18.05 -1.90
CA HIS A 175 -5.49 -16.84 -2.15
C HIS A 175 -5.41 -15.88 -0.97
N PHE A 176 -5.45 -14.58 -1.26
CA PHE A 176 -5.53 -13.56 -0.22
C PHE A 176 -6.46 -12.40 -0.56
N MET A 177 -6.97 -11.78 0.49
CA MET A 177 -7.68 -10.49 0.46
C MET A 177 -7.04 -9.53 1.46
N LEU A 178 -7.30 -8.24 1.31
CA LEU A 178 -6.96 -7.23 2.31
C LEU A 178 -8.21 -6.47 2.72
N SER A 179 -8.36 -6.15 4.00
CA SER A 179 -9.28 -5.09 4.42
C SER A 179 -8.87 -4.37 5.72
N CYS A 180 -9.16 -3.08 5.78
CA CYS A 180 -8.97 -2.23 6.94
C CYS A 180 -10.27 -1.64 7.51
N HIS A 181 -11.40 -2.31 7.28
CA HIS A 181 -12.69 -2.05 7.92
C HIS A 181 -12.99 -3.16 8.96
N ASP A 182 -13.68 -2.86 10.07
CA ASP A 182 -14.05 -3.85 11.10
C ASP A 182 -14.63 -5.17 10.53
N TRP A 183 -15.46 -5.08 9.49
CA TRP A 183 -16.12 -6.21 8.82
C TRP A 183 -15.21 -6.99 7.84
N GLY A 184 -13.90 -6.75 7.79
CA GLY A 184 -12.95 -7.54 6.99
C GLY A 184 -13.02 -9.05 7.33
N HIS A 185 -13.07 -9.40 8.63
CA HIS A 185 -13.30 -10.78 9.05
C HIS A 185 -14.68 -11.29 8.58
N ARG A 186 -15.71 -10.43 8.62
CA ARG A 186 -17.11 -10.76 8.31
C ARG A 186 -17.32 -11.02 6.81
N ALA A 187 -16.69 -10.23 5.95
CA ALA A 187 -16.71 -10.44 4.50
C ALA A 187 -16.29 -11.88 4.16
N THR A 188 -15.20 -12.35 4.77
CA THR A 188 -14.70 -13.71 4.54
C THR A 188 -15.58 -14.83 5.14
N TRP A 189 -16.38 -14.55 6.18
CA TRP A 189 -17.15 -15.55 6.93
C TRP A 189 -18.15 -16.35 6.08
N TYR A 190 -18.77 -15.69 5.11
CA TYR A 190 -19.83 -16.30 4.29
C TYR A 190 -19.32 -17.44 3.39
N VAL A 191 -18.03 -17.44 3.02
CA VAL A 191 -17.41 -18.48 2.21
C VAL A 191 -16.36 -19.23 3.03
N LYS A 192 -16.69 -20.45 3.49
CA LYS A 192 -15.84 -21.23 4.42
C LYS A 192 -14.37 -21.36 3.98
N LYS A 193 -14.10 -21.59 2.69
CA LYS A 193 -12.72 -21.65 2.16
C LYS A 193 -11.99 -20.30 2.29
N LEU A 194 -12.66 -19.18 1.98
CA LEU A 194 -12.11 -17.83 2.14
C LEU A 194 -11.83 -17.47 3.61
N PHE A 195 -12.66 -17.94 4.54
CA PHE A 195 -12.45 -17.71 5.98
C PHE A 195 -11.28 -18.53 6.56
N PHE A 196 -11.30 -19.85 6.33
CA PHE A 196 -10.41 -20.79 7.00
C PHE A 196 -9.11 -21.08 6.24
N ASN A 197 -9.10 -21.04 4.90
CA ASN A 197 -7.96 -21.45 4.09
C ASN A 197 -7.16 -20.25 3.57
N SER A 198 -7.85 -19.23 3.04
CA SER A 198 -7.20 -18.05 2.44
C SER A 198 -6.54 -17.14 3.47
N ILE A 199 -5.46 -16.48 3.05
CA ILE A 199 -4.72 -15.50 3.84
C ILE A 199 -5.55 -14.21 3.91
N ARG A 200 -5.80 -13.68 5.11
CA ARG A 200 -6.49 -12.40 5.29
C ARG A 200 -5.50 -11.38 5.81
N VAL A 201 -5.30 -10.30 5.05
CA VAL A 201 -4.48 -9.17 5.47
C VAL A 201 -5.42 -8.16 6.11
N LEU A 202 -5.36 -7.98 7.44
CA LEU A 202 -6.38 -7.25 8.18
C LEU A 202 -5.77 -6.18 9.08
N CYS A 203 -6.33 -4.96 9.05
CA CYS A 203 -6.04 -3.98 10.09
C CYS A 203 -6.65 -4.39 11.45
N ASN A 204 -7.92 -4.83 11.46
CA ASN A 204 -8.60 -5.38 12.65
C ASN A 204 -8.11 -6.80 12.99
N ALA A 205 -6.84 -6.94 13.38
CA ALA A 205 -6.19 -8.22 13.63
C ALA A 205 -6.51 -8.80 15.04
N ASN A 206 -7.79 -9.07 15.29
CA ASN A 206 -8.31 -9.54 16.57
C ASN A 206 -8.41 -11.08 16.66
N ILE A 207 -7.61 -11.71 17.53
CA ILE A 207 -7.65 -13.19 17.73
C ILE A 207 -9.04 -13.65 18.20
N SER A 208 -9.76 -12.84 19.00
CA SER A 208 -11.12 -13.16 19.45
C SER A 208 -12.20 -13.06 18.36
N GLU A 209 -11.86 -12.51 17.19
CA GLU A 209 -12.66 -12.53 15.95
C GLU A 209 -12.09 -13.54 14.94
N TYR A 210 -11.39 -14.58 15.43
CA TYR A 210 -10.77 -15.65 14.65
C TYR A 210 -9.64 -15.21 13.72
N PHE A 211 -8.95 -14.10 13.98
CA PHE A 211 -7.66 -13.82 13.34
C PHE A 211 -6.63 -14.88 13.74
N ASN A 212 -6.03 -15.57 12.78
CA ASN A 212 -5.02 -16.60 13.03
C ASN A 212 -3.62 -16.10 12.60
N PRO A 213 -2.70 -15.76 13.52
CA PRO A 213 -1.36 -15.27 13.17
C PRO A 213 -0.45 -16.31 12.48
N GLU A 214 -0.86 -17.58 12.36
CA GLU A 214 -0.17 -18.58 11.53
C GLU A 214 -0.57 -18.55 10.04
N LYS A 215 -1.62 -17.78 9.69
CA LYS A 215 -2.24 -17.73 8.35
C LYS A 215 -2.50 -16.30 7.85
N ASP A 216 -3.02 -15.46 8.72
CA ASP A 216 -3.45 -14.09 8.45
C ASP A 216 -2.32 -13.10 8.80
N ALA A 217 -2.30 -11.93 8.14
CA ALA A 217 -1.26 -10.92 8.31
C ALA A 217 -1.84 -9.63 8.92
N PRO A 218 -1.25 -9.08 10.00
CA PRO A 218 -1.70 -7.83 10.59
C PRO A 218 -1.16 -6.63 9.80
N PHE A 219 -2.03 -5.72 9.38
CA PHE A 219 -1.68 -4.53 8.59
C PHE A 219 -1.84 -3.24 9.41
N PRO A 220 -1.00 -2.21 9.23
CA PRO A 220 -1.14 -0.97 9.98
C PRO A 220 -2.33 -0.15 9.48
N GLU A 221 -3.28 0.14 10.37
CA GLU A 221 -4.33 1.14 10.15
C GLU A 221 -3.68 2.53 10.17
N ILE A 222 -3.69 3.24 9.03
CA ILE A 222 -3.07 4.57 8.90
C ILE A 222 -4.13 5.54 8.40
N ASN A 223 -4.22 6.69 9.07
CA ASN A 223 -5.24 7.70 8.81
C ASN A 223 -4.69 8.83 7.91
N LEU A 224 -4.86 8.69 6.59
CA LEU A 224 -4.52 9.76 5.65
C LEU A 224 -5.73 10.69 5.46
N GLN A 225 -5.91 11.61 6.42
CA GLN A 225 -7.08 12.52 6.53
C GLN A 225 -7.49 13.23 5.23
N THR A 226 -6.54 13.55 4.34
CA THR A 226 -6.79 14.17 3.02
C THR A 226 -6.30 13.31 1.85
N GLY A 227 -5.78 12.11 2.11
CA GLY A 227 -4.98 11.32 1.16
C GLY A 227 -3.52 11.79 1.01
N GLU A 228 -3.15 12.97 1.52
CA GLU A 228 -1.77 13.46 1.48
C GLU A 228 -0.83 12.70 2.43
N ILE A 229 0.38 12.43 1.94
CA ILE A 229 1.48 11.78 2.68
C ILE A 229 2.46 12.83 3.27
N ASN A 230 2.18 14.11 3.08
CA ASN A 230 3.04 15.23 3.44
C ASN A 230 3.16 15.43 4.96
N ASN A 231 4.39 15.67 5.45
CA ASN A 231 4.71 16.09 6.83
C ASN A 231 4.15 15.19 7.96
N LEU A 232 3.91 13.91 7.69
CA LEU A 232 3.45 12.93 8.70
C LEU A 232 4.41 12.87 9.90
N THR A 233 5.71 12.71 9.64
CA THR A 233 6.75 12.64 10.66
C THR A 233 7.03 13.99 11.32
N GLY A 234 7.16 14.00 12.65
CA GLY A 234 7.63 15.15 13.42
C GLY A 234 7.98 14.76 14.86
N GLY A 235 8.01 15.74 15.75
CA GLY A 235 8.24 15.51 17.18
C GLY A 235 9.33 16.40 17.77
N LEU A 236 9.21 16.66 19.08
CA LEU A 236 10.28 17.29 19.85
C LEU A 236 11.33 16.24 20.28
N ASP A 237 12.53 16.72 20.63
CA ASP A 237 13.57 15.96 21.32
C ASP A 237 13.04 15.36 22.64
N PRO A 238 13.52 14.18 23.11
CA PRO A 238 13.09 13.58 24.38
C PRO A 238 13.12 14.52 25.58
N MET A 239 14.12 15.39 25.67
CA MET A 239 14.28 16.34 26.78
C MET A 239 13.34 17.55 26.68
N SER A 240 12.74 17.78 25.52
CA SER A 240 11.82 18.90 25.23
C SER A 240 10.34 18.52 25.33
N ARG A 241 10.02 17.26 25.66
CA ARG A 241 8.64 16.76 25.80
C ARG A 241 8.12 16.98 27.22
N THR A 242 7.27 18.01 27.37
CA THR A 242 6.79 18.50 28.67
C THR A 242 5.60 17.72 29.24
N THR A 243 4.83 17.02 28.41
CA THR A 243 3.66 16.24 28.83
C THR A 243 4.07 14.78 29.06
N LEU A 244 3.64 14.16 30.18
CA LEU A 244 3.97 12.75 30.45
C LEU A 244 3.22 11.84 29.48
N ALA A 245 1.89 11.93 29.44
CA ALA A 245 1.07 11.13 28.53
C ALA A 245 -0.10 11.91 27.93
N PHE A 246 -0.49 11.58 26.70
CA PHE A 246 -1.63 12.21 26.01
C PHE A 246 -2.60 11.21 25.37
N PHE A 247 -3.89 11.55 25.43
CA PHE A 247 -4.97 10.96 24.62
C PHE A 247 -6.02 12.03 24.31
N ALA A 248 -6.58 11.98 23.10
CA ALA A 248 -7.85 12.61 22.79
C ALA A 248 -8.67 11.71 21.86
N GLY A 249 -9.95 11.51 22.16
CA GLY A 249 -10.89 10.82 21.28
C GLY A 249 -12.12 10.22 21.98
N GLN A 250 -13.18 10.06 21.18
CA GLN A 250 -14.50 9.59 21.61
C GLN A 250 -14.50 8.28 22.40
N SER A 251 -15.50 8.13 23.29
CA SER A 251 -15.76 6.99 24.19
C SER A 251 -16.27 5.73 23.46
N HIS A 252 -15.50 5.28 22.49
CA HIS A 252 -15.81 4.16 21.60
C HIS A 252 -15.29 2.82 22.15
N GLY A 253 -16.07 1.76 21.96
CA GLY A 253 -15.72 0.40 22.37
C GLY A 253 -15.66 0.18 23.88
N LYS A 254 -14.86 -0.81 24.32
CA LYS A 254 -14.83 -1.25 25.73
C LYS A 254 -13.76 -0.56 26.58
N ILE A 255 -12.62 -0.19 25.99
CA ILE A 255 -11.44 0.29 26.73
C ILE A 255 -11.48 1.81 26.94
N ARG A 256 -11.92 2.58 25.95
CA ARG A 256 -11.96 4.06 26.03
C ARG A 256 -12.88 4.59 27.13
N PRO A 257 -14.09 4.03 27.38
CA PRO A 257 -14.91 4.46 28.51
C PRO A 257 -14.20 4.31 29.87
N VAL A 258 -13.37 3.27 30.04
CA VAL A 258 -12.57 3.07 31.26
C VAL A 258 -11.45 4.10 31.37
N LEU A 259 -10.72 4.36 30.28
CA LEU A 259 -9.67 5.39 30.23
C LEU A 259 -10.22 6.79 30.54
N LEU A 260 -11.32 7.17 29.88
CA LEU A 260 -11.98 8.46 30.08
C LEU A 260 -12.56 8.59 31.49
N ASN A 261 -13.22 7.55 32.02
CA ASN A 261 -13.74 7.57 33.39
C ASN A 261 -12.62 7.75 34.43
N HIS A 262 -11.44 7.15 34.24
CA HIS A 262 -10.33 7.32 35.17
C HIS A 262 -9.57 8.64 35.01
N TRP A 263 -9.30 9.09 33.79
CA TRP A 263 -8.32 10.15 33.53
C TRP A 263 -8.84 11.43 32.85
N LYS A 264 -10.05 11.44 32.26
CA LYS A 264 -10.53 12.63 31.52
C LYS A 264 -10.49 13.88 32.40
N GLU A 265 -9.65 14.84 32.01
CA GLU A 265 -9.44 16.14 32.69
C GLU A 265 -9.09 16.03 34.19
N LYS A 266 -8.49 14.91 34.63
CA LYS A 266 -8.23 14.61 36.06
C LYS A 266 -6.78 14.73 36.52
N ASP A 267 -5.83 14.86 35.61
CA ASP A 267 -4.41 14.99 35.94
C ASP A 267 -3.72 16.05 35.05
N LYS A 268 -2.67 16.69 35.58
CA LYS A 268 -1.92 17.76 34.88
C LYS A 268 -0.78 17.25 34.00
N ASP A 269 -0.33 16.02 34.20
CA ASP A 269 0.81 15.41 33.52
C ASP A 269 0.33 14.33 32.52
N ILE A 270 -0.77 13.63 32.86
CA ILE A 270 -1.53 12.76 31.95
C ILE A 270 -2.76 13.52 31.44
N LEU A 271 -2.70 13.98 30.19
CA LEU A 271 -3.73 14.77 29.54
C LEU A 271 -4.65 13.88 28.70
N VAL A 272 -5.87 13.67 29.18
CA VAL A 272 -6.87 12.78 28.56
C VAL A 272 -8.14 13.59 28.27
N TYR A 273 -8.56 13.59 27.00
CA TYR A 273 -9.74 14.29 26.51
C TYR A 273 -10.66 13.34 25.73
N GLU A 274 -11.94 13.69 25.67
CA GLU A 274 -12.94 13.02 24.82
C GLU A 274 -13.04 13.78 23.50
N ASP A 275 -13.45 15.05 23.57
CA ASP A 275 -13.23 16.08 22.56
C ASP A 275 -12.00 16.93 22.95
N LEU A 276 -11.11 17.21 22.01
CA LEU A 276 -9.96 18.09 22.26
C LEU A 276 -10.42 19.56 22.22
N PRO A 277 -10.11 20.41 23.22
CA PRO A 277 -10.40 21.84 23.18
C PRO A 277 -9.82 22.50 21.92
N GLY A 278 -10.62 23.32 21.23
CA GLY A 278 -10.25 23.92 19.93
C GLY A 278 -9.07 24.89 19.92
N GLU A 279 -8.49 25.17 21.08
CA GLU A 279 -7.24 25.93 21.27
C GLU A 279 -5.99 25.05 21.11
N LEU A 280 -6.13 23.72 21.09
CA LEU A 280 -5.04 22.75 21.06
C LEU A 280 -5.00 21.98 19.72
N ASP A 281 -3.84 21.91 19.07
CA ASP A 281 -3.63 21.00 17.93
C ASP A 281 -3.30 19.57 18.42
N TYR A 282 -4.08 18.59 17.97
CA TYR A 282 -3.87 17.17 18.26
C TYR A 282 -2.45 16.70 17.88
N LYS A 283 -1.93 17.12 16.72
CA LYS A 283 -0.61 16.69 16.24
C LYS A 283 0.50 17.31 17.10
N GLU A 284 0.37 18.57 17.50
CA GLU A 284 1.28 19.24 18.44
C GLU A 284 1.25 18.58 19.84
N MET A 285 0.08 18.21 20.36
CA MET A 285 -0.04 17.52 21.65
C MET A 285 0.67 16.16 21.65
N MET A 286 0.57 15.37 20.56
CA MET A 286 1.36 14.14 20.40
C MET A 286 2.87 14.42 20.30
N ARG A 287 3.27 15.50 19.65
CA ARG A 287 4.69 15.91 19.50
C ARG A 287 5.32 16.44 20.79
N LYS A 288 4.50 17.01 21.70
CA LYS A 288 4.88 17.50 23.05
C LYS A 288 4.90 16.41 24.13
N SER A 289 4.27 15.27 23.87
CA SER A 289 4.09 14.19 24.86
C SER A 289 5.21 13.16 24.83
N ARG A 290 5.62 12.65 25.99
CA ARG A 290 6.59 11.55 26.10
C ARG A 290 5.96 10.24 25.63
N PHE A 291 4.74 9.99 26.11
CA PHE A 291 3.93 8.80 25.84
C PHE A 291 2.60 9.16 25.18
N CYS A 292 2.11 8.34 24.26
CA CYS A 292 0.81 8.55 23.60
C CYS A 292 -0.06 7.32 23.82
N ILE A 293 -1.19 7.50 24.49
CA ILE A 293 -2.03 6.38 24.93
C ILE A 293 -2.86 5.90 23.74
N CYS A 294 -2.77 4.61 23.44
CA CYS A 294 -3.36 3.95 22.28
C CYS A 294 -4.36 2.86 22.75
N PRO A 295 -5.55 3.26 23.22
CA PRO A 295 -6.62 2.32 23.57
C PRO A 295 -7.38 1.85 22.32
N SER A 296 -7.60 0.54 22.20
CA SER A 296 -8.50 -0.02 21.19
C SER A 296 -9.90 0.59 21.27
N GLY A 297 -10.58 0.68 20.13
CA GLY A 297 -11.95 1.20 20.01
C GLY A 297 -12.98 0.07 20.02
N HIS A 298 -13.90 0.11 19.06
CA HIS A 298 -14.72 -1.05 18.71
C HIS A 298 -13.84 -2.14 18.06
N GLU A 299 -12.96 -1.74 17.15
CA GLU A 299 -11.86 -2.56 16.62
C GLU A 299 -10.67 -2.61 17.58
N VAL A 300 -9.84 -3.65 17.46
CA VAL A 300 -8.57 -3.70 18.20
C VAL A 300 -7.54 -2.69 17.70
N ALA A 301 -7.63 -2.33 16.42
CA ALA A 301 -6.78 -1.35 15.76
C ALA A 301 -6.98 0.09 16.29
N SER A 302 -6.01 0.96 16.00
CA SER A 302 -6.19 2.41 16.08
C SER A 302 -5.13 3.12 15.23
N PRO A 303 -5.49 4.15 14.44
CA PRO A 303 -4.51 4.90 13.64
C PRO A 303 -3.57 5.71 14.53
N ARG A 304 -3.95 5.90 15.80
CA ARG A 304 -3.15 6.54 16.83
C ARG A 304 -1.82 5.83 17.09
N VAL A 305 -1.69 4.54 16.76
CA VAL A 305 -0.42 3.81 16.89
C VAL A 305 0.59 4.33 15.85
N PRO A 306 0.30 4.33 14.53
CA PRO A 306 1.09 5.10 13.56
C PRO A 306 1.24 6.60 13.85
N GLU A 307 0.16 7.32 14.22
CA GLU A 307 0.26 8.76 14.53
C GLU A 307 1.25 9.07 15.68
N ALA A 308 1.27 8.23 16.72
CA ALA A 308 2.23 8.32 17.82
C ALA A 308 3.65 8.04 17.33
N ILE A 309 3.85 6.96 16.57
CA ILE A 309 5.14 6.61 15.96
C ILE A 309 5.65 7.76 15.09
N TYR A 310 4.84 8.32 14.20
CA TYR A 310 5.19 9.47 13.36
C TYR A 310 5.56 10.72 14.16
N SER A 311 4.86 10.96 15.28
CA SER A 311 5.11 12.09 16.19
C SER A 311 6.33 11.90 17.11
N GLY A 312 7.05 10.78 17.00
CA GLY A 312 8.15 10.42 17.90
C GLY A 312 7.69 10.16 19.34
N CYS A 313 6.41 9.89 19.53
CA CYS A 313 5.78 9.67 20.82
C CYS A 313 5.74 8.17 21.12
N VAL A 314 6.17 7.73 22.30
CA VAL A 314 6.21 6.29 22.63
C VAL A 314 4.76 5.77 22.79
N PRO A 315 4.29 4.82 21.95
CA PRO A 315 2.92 4.32 22.07
C PRO A 315 2.73 3.54 23.37
N VAL A 316 1.65 3.84 24.10
CA VAL A 316 1.21 3.06 25.26
C VAL A 316 -0.01 2.25 24.85
N LEU A 317 0.22 0.98 24.53
CA LEU A 317 -0.76 0.08 23.94
C LEU A 317 -1.69 -0.47 25.02
N ILE A 318 -2.99 -0.20 24.89
CA ILE A 318 -4.03 -0.72 25.79
C ILE A 318 -5.07 -1.44 24.94
N SER A 319 -4.86 -2.75 24.76
CA SER A 319 -5.64 -3.61 23.86
C SER A 319 -5.80 -5.01 24.46
N GLU A 320 -6.80 -5.75 23.98
CA GLU A 320 -6.97 -7.18 24.26
C GLU A 320 -6.99 -7.93 22.92
N ASN A 321 -6.32 -9.08 22.83
CA ASN A 321 -6.32 -9.99 21.66
C ASN A 321 -5.81 -9.40 20.32
N TYR A 322 -5.16 -8.23 20.32
CA TYR A 322 -4.61 -7.60 19.11
C TYR A 322 -3.27 -8.23 18.68
N VAL A 323 -3.18 -8.70 17.44
CA VAL A 323 -1.89 -8.99 16.79
C VAL A 323 -1.36 -7.71 16.14
N LEU A 324 -0.31 -7.12 16.73
CA LEU A 324 0.25 -5.86 16.25
C LEU A 324 0.88 -6.03 14.84
N PRO A 325 0.84 -5.00 13.96
CA PRO A 325 1.47 -5.02 12.65
C PRO A 325 2.95 -5.42 12.72
N PHE A 326 3.35 -6.31 11.80
CA PHE A 326 4.71 -6.87 11.70
C PHE A 326 5.28 -7.41 13.03
N SER A 327 4.46 -7.87 13.97
CA SER A 327 4.91 -8.31 15.31
C SER A 327 5.70 -9.63 15.34
N ASP A 328 5.81 -10.30 14.20
CA ASP A 328 6.72 -11.41 13.87
C ASP A 328 8.15 -10.92 13.55
N VAL A 329 8.26 -9.78 12.87
CA VAL A 329 9.53 -9.12 12.49
C VAL A 329 10.02 -8.16 13.56
N LEU A 330 9.12 -7.33 14.09
CA LEU A 330 9.42 -6.20 14.98
C LEU A 330 9.20 -6.55 16.45
N ASN A 331 10.17 -6.18 17.28
CA ASN A 331 10.07 -6.28 18.73
C ASN A 331 9.45 -5.00 19.32
N TRP A 332 8.12 -4.99 19.42
CA TRP A 332 7.34 -3.86 19.94
C TRP A 332 7.74 -3.41 21.35
N GLU A 333 8.31 -4.28 22.20
CA GLU A 333 8.82 -3.94 23.54
C GLU A 333 9.99 -2.93 23.51
N LYS A 334 10.63 -2.76 22.34
CA LYS A 334 11.78 -1.87 22.14
C LYS A 334 11.38 -0.45 21.73
N PHE A 335 10.10 -0.21 21.45
CA PHE A 335 9.60 1.10 21.02
C PHE A 335 8.19 1.45 21.51
N SER A 336 7.57 0.61 22.35
CA SER A 336 6.24 0.85 22.93
C SER A 336 6.15 0.31 24.38
N VAL A 337 5.07 0.66 25.08
CA VAL A 337 4.76 0.17 26.43
C VAL A 337 3.38 -0.49 26.40
N SER A 338 3.29 -1.77 26.74
CA SER A 338 1.99 -2.45 26.89
C SER A 338 1.46 -2.26 28.32
N VAL A 339 0.17 -1.93 28.46
CA VAL A 339 -0.52 -1.79 29.75
C VAL A 339 -1.88 -2.48 29.65
N SER A 340 -2.24 -3.34 30.62
CA SER A 340 -3.53 -4.02 30.58
C SER A 340 -4.70 -3.10 30.95
N VAL A 341 -5.92 -3.47 30.54
CA VAL A 341 -7.15 -2.70 30.86
C VAL A 341 -7.34 -2.51 32.38
N LYS A 342 -6.87 -3.48 33.18
CA LYS A 342 -6.93 -3.44 34.66
C LYS A 342 -5.94 -2.46 35.28
N GLU A 343 -4.89 -2.12 34.56
CA GLU A 343 -3.82 -1.21 34.99
C GLU A 343 -4.04 0.24 34.52
N ILE A 344 -5.17 0.53 33.84
CA ILE A 344 -5.56 1.91 33.50
C ILE A 344 -5.49 2.85 34.71
N PRO A 345 -5.96 2.51 35.93
CA PRO A 345 -5.84 3.39 37.10
C PRO A 345 -4.39 3.66 37.53
N GLU A 346 -3.45 2.78 37.17
CA GLU A 346 -2.04 2.82 37.56
C GLU A 346 -1.15 3.52 36.53
N LEU A 347 -1.70 3.97 35.39
CA LEU A 347 -0.97 4.52 34.24
C LEU A 347 0.11 5.54 34.62
N LYS A 348 -0.21 6.50 35.51
CA LYS A 348 0.77 7.51 35.95
C LYS A 348 1.95 6.91 36.69
N ARG A 349 1.72 5.94 37.58
CA ARG A 349 2.80 5.23 38.27
C ARG A 349 3.62 4.42 37.27
N ILE A 350 2.98 3.62 36.41
CA ILE A 350 3.65 2.78 35.41
C ILE A 350 4.55 3.60 34.47
N LEU A 351 4.10 4.78 34.03
CA LEU A 351 4.87 5.64 33.13
C LEU A 351 5.95 6.49 33.83
N MET A 352 5.80 6.78 35.13
CA MET A 352 6.84 7.41 35.95
C MET A 352 7.89 6.41 36.46
N ASP A 353 7.52 5.14 36.63
CA ASP A 353 8.43 4.04 37.02
C ASP A 353 9.40 3.64 35.88
N ILE A 354 9.24 4.18 34.65
CA ILE A 354 10.15 3.97 33.53
C ILE A 354 11.40 4.85 33.69
N PRO A 355 12.61 4.29 33.83
CA PRO A 355 13.84 5.08 33.93
C PRO A 355 14.13 5.90 32.68
N GLU A 356 14.81 7.04 32.85
CA GLU A 356 15.06 8.00 31.77
C GLU A 356 15.95 7.42 30.64
N ASP A 357 16.86 6.48 30.94
CA ASP A 357 17.65 5.78 29.91
C ASP A 357 16.78 4.77 29.13
N ARG A 358 15.84 4.09 29.80
CA ARG A 358 14.86 3.21 29.17
C ARG A 358 13.91 4.00 28.27
N TYR A 359 13.46 5.18 28.71
CA TYR A 359 12.65 6.06 27.88
C TYR A 359 13.38 6.50 26.61
N LYS A 360 14.66 6.87 26.72
CA LYS A 360 15.50 7.25 25.56
C LYS A 360 15.66 6.10 24.57
N LYS A 361 15.92 4.88 25.04
CA LYS A 361 15.94 3.67 24.20
C LYS A 361 14.59 3.40 23.50
N LEU A 362 13.46 3.58 24.19
CA LEU A 362 12.13 3.46 23.60
C LEU A 362 11.91 4.52 22.50
N TYR A 363 12.30 5.77 22.73
CA TYR A 363 12.23 6.84 21.74
C TYR A 363 13.15 6.58 20.52
N GLU A 364 14.39 6.13 20.75
CA GLU A 364 15.31 5.73 19.68
C GLU A 364 14.73 4.57 18.85
N GLY A 365 14.06 3.62 19.51
CA GLY A 365 13.29 2.55 18.86
C GLY A 365 12.14 3.10 18.01
N VAL A 366 11.38 4.09 18.50
CA VAL A 366 10.34 4.78 17.69
C VAL A 366 10.96 5.45 16.47
N LYS A 367 12.08 6.17 16.64
CA LYS A 367 12.81 6.83 15.53
C LYS A 367 13.39 5.82 14.53
N GLN A 368 13.72 4.59 14.95
CA GLN A 368 14.12 3.52 14.05
C GLN A 368 12.91 2.95 13.29
N VAL A 369 11.84 2.58 13.98
CA VAL A 369 10.67 1.90 13.41
C VAL A 369 9.81 2.81 12.52
N GLN A 370 9.89 4.13 12.69
CA GLN A 370 9.18 5.14 11.89
C GLN A 370 9.17 4.83 10.38
N ARG A 371 10.28 4.33 9.81
CA ARG A 371 10.39 3.98 8.39
C ARG A 371 9.33 2.93 7.97
N HIS A 372 9.28 1.79 8.65
CA HIS A 372 8.45 0.63 8.27
C HIS A 372 6.94 0.83 8.44
N ILE A 373 6.54 1.92 9.11
CA ILE A 373 5.15 2.32 9.27
C ILE A 373 4.79 3.47 8.31
N LEU A 374 5.77 4.22 7.81
CA LEU A 374 5.55 5.41 6.99
C LEU A 374 5.09 5.04 5.57
N VAL A 375 3.89 5.50 5.21
CA VAL A 375 3.45 5.53 3.82
C VAL A 375 4.37 6.45 3.02
N ASN A 376 4.76 6.02 1.83
CA ASN A 376 5.58 6.81 0.91
C ASN A 376 4.94 6.72 -0.48
N ASP A 377 4.84 7.83 -1.19
CA ASP A 377 4.65 7.86 -2.65
C ASP A 377 5.73 8.76 -3.29
N PRO A 378 6.52 8.27 -4.26
CA PRO A 378 6.70 6.86 -4.61
C PRO A 378 7.13 6.02 -3.39
N PRO A 379 6.64 4.77 -3.23
CA PRO A 379 7.17 3.89 -2.20
C PRO A 379 8.68 3.63 -2.35
N LYS A 380 9.40 3.46 -1.22
CA LYS A 380 10.88 3.37 -1.14
C LYS A 380 11.32 2.05 -0.53
N ARG A 381 12.51 1.54 -0.84
CA ARG A 381 12.94 0.20 -0.41
C ARG A 381 13.05 0.07 1.12
N TYR A 382 12.70 -1.11 1.64
CA TYR A 382 12.33 -1.41 3.04
C TYR A 382 11.01 -0.79 3.54
N ASP A 383 10.42 0.05 2.68
CA ASP A 383 9.00 0.17 2.41
C ASP A 383 8.74 -0.61 1.08
N GLN A 384 8.29 -0.01 -0.06
CA GLN A 384 8.19 -0.65 -1.41
C GLN A 384 9.15 -0.05 -2.49
N LYS A 385 8.75 0.38 -3.72
CA LYS A 385 9.74 0.84 -4.77
C LYS A 385 9.21 1.60 -6.03
N ILE A 386 9.69 2.81 -6.35
CA ILE A 386 9.65 3.46 -7.72
C ILE A 386 10.90 4.37 -8.01
N LEU A 387 10.92 5.09 -9.15
CA LEU A 387 11.96 5.09 -10.22
C LEU A 387 11.64 6.19 -11.33
N ILE A 388 12.55 6.67 -12.24
CA ILE A 388 12.39 7.85 -13.20
C ILE A 388 12.58 7.56 -14.75
N ARG A 389 11.86 8.22 -15.68
CA ARG A 389 11.95 8.11 -17.19
C ARG A 389 11.68 9.46 -17.90
N VAL A 390 12.10 9.63 -19.17
CA VAL A 390 11.66 10.75 -20.06
C VAL A 390 11.42 10.26 -21.50
N THR A 391 10.60 10.99 -22.27
CA THR A 391 10.30 10.73 -23.69
C THR A 391 10.66 11.94 -24.57
N MET A 392 11.79 11.87 -25.28
CA MET A 392 12.29 12.91 -26.21
C MET A 392 12.38 12.41 -27.66
N THR A 393 11.95 13.22 -28.63
CA THR A 393 11.92 12.85 -30.05
C THR A 393 13.04 13.49 -30.88
N ASP A 394 13.39 14.77 -30.65
CA ASP A 394 14.35 15.52 -31.48
C ASP A 394 15.58 16.06 -30.71
N ASP A 395 16.65 16.45 -31.42
CA ASP A 395 17.90 16.94 -30.79
C ASP A 395 17.79 18.32 -30.14
N LYS A 396 16.80 19.13 -30.52
CA LYS A 396 16.50 20.42 -29.89
C LYS A 396 15.83 20.18 -28.53
N ALA A 397 14.93 19.20 -28.44
CA ALA A 397 14.39 18.70 -27.17
C ALA A 397 15.49 18.09 -26.29
N ARG A 398 16.35 17.21 -26.84
CA ARG A 398 17.51 16.62 -26.12
C ARG A 398 18.44 17.69 -25.54
N ALA A 399 18.86 18.67 -26.33
CA ALA A 399 19.71 19.77 -25.87
C ALA A 399 19.03 20.67 -24.82
N LYS A 400 17.70 20.85 -24.91
CA LYS A 400 16.89 21.59 -23.95
C LYS A 400 16.72 20.81 -22.63
N ALA A 401 16.64 19.49 -22.68
CA ALA A 401 16.61 18.60 -21.52
C ALA A 401 17.90 18.71 -20.70
N MET A 402 19.06 18.48 -21.33
CA MET A 402 20.37 18.65 -20.67
C MET A 402 20.54 20.05 -20.07
N LYS A 403 20.24 21.13 -20.83
CA LYS A 403 20.30 22.52 -20.33
C LYS A 403 19.27 22.86 -19.24
N THR A 404 18.29 22.00 -19.00
CA THR A 404 17.30 22.15 -17.91
C THR A 404 17.73 21.35 -16.69
N ALA A 405 18.18 20.10 -16.86
CA ALA A 405 18.59 19.22 -15.78
C ALA A 405 19.90 19.68 -15.09
N VAL A 406 20.92 20.10 -15.85
CA VAL A 406 22.21 20.60 -15.32
C VAL A 406 22.05 21.90 -14.48
N LYS A 407 20.86 22.51 -14.47
CA LYS A 407 20.55 23.71 -13.66
C LYS A 407 19.85 23.42 -12.34
N PHE A 408 19.53 22.16 -12.03
CA PHE A 408 18.94 21.80 -10.74
C PHE A 408 20.02 21.67 -9.65
N LYS A 409 19.71 22.15 -8.44
CA LYS A 409 20.59 21.98 -7.27
C LYS A 409 20.80 20.48 -7.01
N GLY A 410 22.03 20.11 -6.66
CA GLY A 410 22.41 18.72 -6.36
C GLY A 410 22.88 17.91 -7.57
N VAL A 411 22.55 18.32 -8.80
CA VAL A 411 22.92 17.59 -10.03
C VAL A 411 24.43 17.73 -10.30
N SER A 412 25.13 16.60 -10.43
CA SER A 412 26.56 16.53 -10.72
C SER A 412 26.86 16.07 -12.16
N ALA A 413 26.01 15.23 -12.76
CA ALA A 413 26.14 14.80 -14.15
C ALA A 413 24.77 14.52 -14.79
N VAL A 414 24.70 14.64 -16.13
CA VAL A 414 23.50 14.39 -16.93
C VAL A 414 23.89 13.74 -18.25
N GLU A 415 23.29 12.60 -18.57
CA GLU A 415 23.54 11.83 -19.79
C GLU A 415 22.23 11.51 -20.53
N ILE A 416 22.28 11.24 -21.83
CA ILE A 416 21.11 10.84 -22.65
C ILE A 416 21.28 9.39 -23.07
N LYS A 417 20.30 8.55 -22.70
CA LYS A 417 20.35 7.08 -22.81
C LYS A 417 19.12 6.49 -23.50
N GLY A 418 19.10 5.16 -23.62
CA GLY A 418 18.08 4.39 -24.32
C GLY A 418 18.33 4.32 -25.83
N ASP A 419 17.84 3.25 -26.47
CA ASP A 419 18.14 2.88 -27.86
C ASP A 419 17.68 3.90 -28.91
N HIS A 420 16.85 4.87 -28.50
CA HIS A 420 16.34 5.96 -29.34
C HIS A 420 16.74 7.35 -28.81
N ARG A 421 17.70 7.42 -27.87
CA ARG A 421 18.17 8.65 -27.19
C ARG A 421 17.01 9.46 -26.60
N ASN A 422 15.98 8.78 -26.12
CA ASN A 422 14.74 9.36 -25.60
C ASN A 422 14.77 9.59 -24.09
N GLN A 423 15.63 8.85 -23.35
CA GLN A 423 15.74 8.92 -21.90
C GLN A 423 16.85 9.89 -21.48
N ILE A 424 16.74 10.47 -20.29
CA ILE A 424 17.78 11.29 -19.66
C ILE A 424 18.09 10.69 -18.28
N GLU A 425 19.35 10.40 -18.03
CA GLU A 425 19.84 9.95 -16.73
C GLU A 425 20.46 11.16 -16.02
N VAL A 426 20.16 11.32 -14.73
CA VAL A 426 20.57 12.47 -13.93
C VAL A 426 21.19 11.96 -12.64
N THR A 427 22.47 12.25 -12.45
CA THR A 427 23.25 11.85 -11.28
C THR A 427 23.48 13.08 -10.40
N GLY A 428 23.35 12.90 -9.09
CA GLY A 428 23.53 13.97 -8.12
C GLY A 428 23.20 13.57 -6.69
N VAL A 429 23.45 14.48 -5.76
CA VAL A 429 23.18 14.33 -4.32
C VAL A 429 22.15 15.38 -3.92
N GLU A 430 21.11 14.98 -3.19
CA GLU A 430 19.97 15.87 -2.81
C GLU A 430 19.28 16.54 -4.02
N VAL A 431 19.20 15.86 -5.17
CA VAL A 431 18.47 16.35 -6.34
C VAL A 431 16.97 16.34 -6.05
N ASP A 432 16.32 17.50 -6.20
CA ASP A 432 14.87 17.61 -6.26
C ASP A 432 14.34 16.96 -7.55
N MET A 433 14.13 15.64 -7.48
CA MET A 433 13.68 14.81 -8.59
C MET A 433 12.26 15.15 -9.06
N ILE A 434 11.38 15.62 -8.16
CA ILE A 434 9.98 15.94 -8.49
C ILE A 434 9.91 17.30 -9.20
N GLY A 435 10.54 18.34 -8.65
CA GLY A 435 10.63 19.64 -9.31
C GLY A 435 11.43 19.61 -10.60
N LEU A 436 12.45 18.74 -10.70
CA LEU A 436 13.17 18.47 -11.94
C LEU A 436 12.25 17.81 -12.98
N THR A 437 11.59 16.70 -12.64
CA THR A 437 10.69 15.98 -13.55
C THR A 437 9.55 16.89 -14.02
N ASN A 438 8.89 17.61 -13.12
CA ASN A 438 7.84 18.57 -13.46
C ASN A 438 8.36 19.77 -14.28
N THR A 439 9.63 20.16 -14.12
CA THR A 439 10.24 21.19 -14.96
C THR A 439 10.65 20.66 -16.34
N LEU A 440 11.04 19.40 -16.48
CA LEU A 440 11.24 18.72 -17.77
C LEU A 440 9.90 18.55 -18.51
N ARG A 441 8.84 18.06 -17.84
CA ARG A 441 7.45 18.01 -18.36
C ARG A 441 7.05 19.35 -18.98
N ARG A 442 7.18 20.43 -18.20
CA ARG A 442 6.74 21.79 -18.54
C ARG A 442 7.62 22.49 -19.59
N LYS A 443 8.93 22.21 -19.65
CA LYS A 443 9.86 22.95 -20.52
C LYS A 443 10.35 22.18 -21.74
N VAL A 444 10.19 20.85 -21.79
CA VAL A 444 10.82 20.01 -22.82
C VAL A 444 9.80 19.15 -23.55
N ALA A 445 9.33 18.08 -22.92
CA ALA A 445 8.47 17.03 -23.46
C ALA A 445 7.95 16.16 -22.29
N CYS A 446 7.15 15.13 -22.56
CA CYS A 446 6.64 14.23 -21.52
C CYS A 446 7.77 13.55 -20.72
N ALA A 447 7.63 13.53 -19.38
CA ALA A 447 8.59 12.96 -18.42
C ALA A 447 7.85 12.19 -17.30
N GLU A 448 8.50 11.16 -16.74
CA GLU A 448 7.87 9.91 -16.25
C GLU A 448 8.78 9.09 -15.28
N LEU A 449 8.57 7.75 -15.17
CA LEU A 449 9.05 6.82 -14.12
C LEU A 449 9.58 5.44 -14.66
N VAL A 450 10.88 5.09 -14.52
CA VAL A 450 11.51 3.74 -14.80
C VAL A 450 12.83 3.43 -14.04
N SER A 451 13.76 4.37 -13.79
CA SER A 451 15.00 4.15 -13.02
C SER A 451 15.40 5.32 -12.10
N VAL A 452 15.58 5.06 -10.80
CA VAL A 452 16.42 5.86 -9.88
C VAL A 452 17.36 4.87 -9.22
N ASN A 453 18.67 5.04 -9.40
CA ASN A 453 19.70 4.15 -8.88
C ASN A 453 20.77 5.00 -8.18
N LYS A 454 21.39 4.45 -7.13
CA LYS A 454 22.68 5.00 -6.66
C LYS A 454 23.74 4.74 -7.71
N VAL A 455 24.64 5.72 -7.90
CA VAL A 455 25.81 5.60 -8.76
C VAL A 455 27.03 5.49 -7.85
N GLU A 456 27.77 4.38 -7.92
CA GLU A 456 29.07 4.27 -7.24
C GLU A 456 30.02 5.37 -7.77
N PRO A 457 30.83 6.00 -6.90
CA PRO A 457 31.84 6.93 -7.38
C PRO A 457 32.86 6.19 -8.28
N PRO A 458 33.35 6.81 -9.38
CA PRO A 458 34.32 6.17 -10.25
C PRO A 458 35.57 5.81 -9.45
N LYS A 459 36.03 4.56 -9.62
CA LYS A 459 37.28 4.11 -9.01
C LYS A 459 38.44 4.96 -9.58
N PRO A 460 39.45 5.31 -8.75
CA PRO A 460 40.68 5.88 -9.28
C PRO A 460 41.27 4.93 -10.32
N GLU A 461 41.64 5.46 -11.49
CA GLU A 461 42.37 4.67 -12.49
C GLU A 461 43.78 4.37 -11.96
N GLU A 462 44.20 3.10 -11.99
CA GLU A 462 45.58 2.74 -11.67
C GLU A 462 46.51 3.19 -12.80
N ASP A 463 47.51 4.01 -12.47
CA ASP A 463 48.55 4.47 -13.40
C ASP A 463 49.22 3.32 -14.15
N LYS A 464 48.88 3.14 -15.44
CA LYS A 464 49.67 2.35 -16.39
C LYS A 464 50.03 3.18 -17.62
N LYS A 465 51.34 3.41 -17.75
CA LYS A 465 51.98 4.24 -18.78
C LYS A 465 51.88 3.60 -20.19
N PRO A 466 52.07 4.40 -21.25
CA PRO A 466 51.42 4.16 -22.54
C PRO A 466 52.22 3.31 -23.52
N GLU A 467 51.51 2.74 -24.49
CA GLU A 467 52.04 2.34 -25.80
C GLU A 467 51.31 3.09 -26.94
N GLU A 468 51.80 2.93 -28.18
CA GLU A 468 51.79 4.02 -29.16
C GLU A 468 50.58 4.08 -30.11
N LYS A 469 50.36 5.27 -30.70
CA LYS A 469 49.38 5.50 -31.78
C LYS A 469 49.99 5.26 -33.17
N LYS A 470 49.23 4.62 -34.06
CA LYS A 470 49.23 4.92 -35.51
C LYS A 470 47.80 5.08 -36.04
N PRO A 471 47.58 5.79 -37.17
CA PRO A 471 46.36 6.59 -37.34
C PRO A 471 45.48 6.25 -38.56
N GLU A 472 44.28 6.83 -38.54
CA GLU A 472 43.41 7.26 -39.65
C GLU A 472 43.27 6.43 -40.93
N GLU A 473 42.02 6.22 -41.34
CA GLU A 473 41.64 6.29 -42.76
C GLU A 473 40.32 7.08 -42.93
N LYS A 474 40.09 7.66 -44.11
CA LYS A 474 39.11 8.73 -44.35
C LYS A 474 38.04 8.35 -45.39
N LYS A 475 36.86 8.98 -45.28
CA LYS A 475 35.93 9.10 -46.41
C LYS A 475 36.37 10.23 -47.37
N PRO A 476 36.13 10.10 -48.68
CA PRO A 476 36.01 11.23 -49.61
C PRO A 476 34.54 11.67 -49.79
N ASP A 477 34.36 12.83 -50.43
CA ASP A 477 33.12 13.59 -50.57
C ASP A 477 32.78 13.94 -52.05
N GLU A 478 31.54 14.40 -52.29
CA GLU A 478 31.08 15.28 -53.41
C GLU A 478 31.19 14.82 -54.91
N ALA A 479 30.47 15.37 -55.91
CA ALA A 479 29.14 16.03 -55.98
C ALA A 479 28.68 16.38 -57.44
N LYS A 480 27.35 16.61 -57.64
CA LYS A 480 26.70 17.65 -58.53
C LYS A 480 26.76 17.49 -60.09
N PRO A 481 26.04 18.31 -60.91
CA PRO A 481 24.59 18.67 -60.87
C PRO A 481 23.90 18.85 -62.28
N GLU A 482 22.83 19.69 -62.35
CA GLU A 482 22.07 20.27 -63.51
C GLU A 482 20.89 19.41 -64.04
N GLU A 483 19.61 19.80 -63.93
CA GLU A 483 18.80 20.87 -64.59
C GLU A 483 18.32 20.49 -66.03
N LYS A 484 17.11 20.84 -66.53
CA LYS A 484 16.15 21.91 -66.14
C LYS A 484 14.66 21.59 -66.43
N LYS A 485 13.81 22.59 -66.15
CA LYS A 485 12.32 22.67 -66.10
C LYS A 485 11.63 22.95 -67.47
N PRO A 486 10.28 23.16 -67.63
CA PRO A 486 9.29 23.71 -66.66
C PRO A 486 7.96 22.96 -66.49
N ASP A 487 6.83 23.68 -66.57
CA ASP A 487 5.79 23.75 -65.53
C ASP A 487 4.41 24.15 -66.11
N GLU A 488 3.27 23.71 -65.52
CA GLU A 488 1.91 24.24 -65.80
C GLU A 488 1.04 24.35 -64.51
N LYS A 489 -0.11 25.05 -64.54
CA LYS A 489 -0.79 25.61 -63.33
C LYS A 489 -2.29 25.31 -63.16
N LYS A 490 -2.66 25.08 -61.88
CA LYS A 490 -3.82 25.54 -61.07
C LYS A 490 -5.01 26.27 -61.74
N PRO A 491 -6.24 26.09 -61.21
CA PRO A 491 -6.73 27.02 -60.18
C PRO A 491 -7.44 26.38 -58.95
N GLU A 492 -7.86 27.24 -58.00
CA GLU A 492 -8.79 27.02 -56.87
C GLU A 492 -10.25 27.37 -57.30
N GLU A 493 -11.36 27.25 -56.55
CA GLU A 493 -11.65 27.11 -55.10
C GLU A 493 -12.56 25.87 -54.83
N GLU A 494 -13.31 25.61 -53.73
CA GLU A 494 -14.20 26.43 -52.88
C GLU A 494 -14.36 25.81 -51.46
N LYS A 495 -14.95 26.54 -50.50
CA LYS A 495 -15.21 26.09 -49.11
C LYS A 495 -16.65 25.59 -48.92
N GLN A 496 -16.88 24.65 -48.00
CA GLN A 496 -18.20 24.45 -47.38
C GLN A 496 -18.09 24.23 -45.86
N GLU A 497 -19.10 24.72 -45.13
CA GLU A 497 -19.26 24.69 -43.67
C GLU A 497 -20.31 23.65 -43.23
N PRO A 498 -20.40 23.27 -41.94
CA PRO A 498 -21.16 22.11 -41.50
C PRO A 498 -22.68 22.31 -41.45
N CYS A 499 -23.44 21.24 -41.73
CA CYS A 499 -24.90 21.25 -41.70
C CYS A 499 -25.47 21.12 -40.27
N HIS A 500 -26.47 21.95 -39.94
CA HIS A 500 -27.28 21.83 -38.71
C HIS A 500 -28.56 21.00 -38.92
N CYS A 501 -29.01 20.29 -37.88
CA CYS A 501 -30.39 19.83 -37.74
C CYS A 501 -30.84 19.76 -36.26
N HIS A 502 -31.48 20.83 -35.79
CA HIS A 502 -32.67 20.99 -34.92
C HIS A 502 -33.07 19.99 -33.79
N PRO A 503 -33.87 20.43 -32.78
CA PRO A 503 -33.49 20.24 -31.36
C PRO A 503 -34.52 19.35 -30.56
N PRO A 504 -34.58 19.36 -29.20
CA PRO A 504 -35.05 18.19 -28.42
C PRO A 504 -36.57 18.06 -28.25
N CYS A 505 -37.01 16.84 -27.95
CA CYS A 505 -38.36 16.52 -27.45
C CYS A 505 -38.39 16.37 -25.92
N HIS A 506 -39.53 16.70 -25.31
CA HIS A 506 -39.75 16.68 -23.86
C HIS A 506 -40.71 15.55 -23.42
N GLN A 507 -40.29 14.80 -22.38
CA GLN A 507 -41.16 14.02 -21.47
C GLN A 507 -41.98 12.86 -22.12
N PRO A 508 -42.78 12.08 -21.34
CA PRO A 508 -42.23 11.13 -20.38
C PRO A 508 -42.84 9.70 -20.54
N CYS A 509 -42.01 8.65 -20.45
CA CYS A 509 -42.50 7.27 -20.47
C CYS A 509 -42.80 6.74 -19.06
N HIS A 510 -44.00 6.19 -18.86
CA HIS A 510 -44.50 5.69 -17.58
C HIS A 510 -43.91 4.32 -17.19
N GLN A 511 -43.84 4.08 -15.88
CA GLN A 511 -43.72 2.73 -15.29
C GLN A 511 -44.99 1.91 -15.55
N GLN A 512 -44.87 0.60 -15.83
CA GLN A 512 -45.80 -0.43 -15.36
C GLN A 512 -45.08 -1.80 -15.21
N PRO A 513 -45.61 -2.75 -14.41
CA PRO A 513 -44.80 -3.81 -13.79
C PRO A 513 -44.96 -5.21 -14.38
N TRP A 514 -44.04 -6.11 -14.01
CA TRP A 514 -44.09 -7.57 -14.22
C TRP A 514 -43.63 -8.30 -12.93
N PRO A 515 -43.97 -9.59 -12.71
CA PRO A 515 -44.73 -9.92 -11.50
C PRO A 515 -44.03 -10.83 -10.49
N TYR A 516 -44.67 -10.96 -9.33
CA TYR A 516 -44.40 -11.99 -8.32
C TYR A 516 -44.53 -13.42 -8.88
N GLY A 517 -43.72 -14.35 -8.37
CA GLY A 517 -44.09 -15.76 -8.32
C GLY A 517 -42.97 -16.77 -8.50
N TYR A 518 -42.25 -17.10 -7.41
CA TYR A 518 -42.19 -18.45 -6.80
C TYR A 518 -41.29 -18.37 -5.56
N GLY A 519 -41.45 -19.26 -4.57
CA GLY A 519 -40.61 -19.22 -3.37
C GLY A 519 -40.80 -20.40 -2.43
N MET A 520 -39.95 -20.40 -1.38
CA MET A 520 -39.92 -21.34 -0.25
C MET A 520 -39.49 -22.80 -0.58
N PRO A 521 -38.94 -23.57 0.38
CA PRO A 521 -38.93 -23.32 1.83
C PRO A 521 -37.58 -22.94 2.46
N SER A 522 -37.67 -22.10 3.50
CA SER A 522 -36.63 -21.95 4.53
C SER A 522 -36.66 -23.12 5.51
N SER A 523 -35.50 -23.70 5.82
CA SER A 523 -35.37 -24.75 6.86
C SER A 523 -33.94 -24.97 7.39
N TYR A 524 -33.25 -23.90 7.80
CA TYR A 524 -32.07 -24.03 8.68
C TYR A 524 -32.22 -23.17 9.94
N HIS A 525 -32.14 -23.80 11.11
CA HIS A 525 -32.17 -23.11 12.40
C HIS A 525 -30.86 -22.36 12.65
N HIS A 526 -30.92 -21.03 12.76
CA HIS A 526 -29.85 -20.25 13.38
C HIS A 526 -29.80 -20.53 14.90
N PRO A 527 -28.63 -20.93 15.45
CA PRO A 527 -28.37 -20.78 16.88
C PRO A 527 -28.32 -19.30 17.25
N CYS A 528 -28.88 -18.99 18.42
CA CYS A 528 -29.13 -17.66 18.99
C CYS A 528 -28.10 -16.55 18.69
N ASN A 529 -28.61 -15.37 18.36
CA ASN A 529 -27.87 -14.10 18.36
C ASN A 529 -27.24 -13.83 19.76
N PRO A 530 -25.90 -13.69 19.88
CA PRO A 530 -25.23 -13.32 21.13
C PRO A 530 -25.00 -11.79 21.28
N TYR A 531 -25.37 -10.99 20.26
CA TYR A 531 -25.11 -9.55 20.21
C TYR A 531 -26.41 -8.74 20.15
N GLY A 532 -27.02 -8.56 21.33
CA GLY A 532 -28.11 -7.61 21.54
C GLY A 532 -27.61 -6.16 21.59
N TYR A 533 -27.23 -5.61 20.44
CA TYR A 533 -26.94 -4.17 20.29
C TYR A 533 -28.12 -3.44 19.65
N ASN A 534 -28.62 -2.40 20.32
CA ASN A 534 -29.64 -1.52 19.76
C ASN A 534 -29.04 -0.67 18.62
N ALA A 535 -29.74 -0.59 17.49
CA ALA A 535 -29.36 0.29 16.40
C ALA A 535 -29.64 1.76 16.75
N ARG A 536 -28.68 2.44 17.38
CA ARG A 536 -28.75 3.91 17.59
C ARG A 536 -27.43 4.65 17.77
N ASP A 537 -26.34 3.96 18.10
CA ASP A 537 -25.03 4.60 18.22
C ASP A 537 -24.41 4.80 16.82
N TYR A 538 -24.08 6.04 16.48
CA TYR A 538 -23.61 6.44 15.16
C TYR A 538 -22.21 5.88 14.85
N ILE A 539 -22.03 5.46 13.60
CA ILE A 539 -20.71 5.24 12.99
C ILE A 539 -20.55 6.35 11.93
N GLY A 540 -19.33 6.88 11.77
CA GLY A 540 -19.05 8.17 11.11
C GLY A 540 -19.71 8.39 9.74
N GLU A 541 -20.07 9.65 9.48
CA GLU A 541 -20.72 10.07 8.23
C GLU A 541 -19.82 9.80 7.01
N PRO A 542 -20.36 9.22 5.91
CA PRO A 542 -19.60 9.03 4.68
C PRO A 542 -19.30 10.39 4.03
N VAL A 543 -18.02 10.77 3.99
CA VAL A 543 -17.54 11.94 3.25
C VAL A 543 -17.55 11.62 1.75
N TYR A 544 -18.73 11.76 1.13
CA TYR A 544 -18.92 11.65 -0.31
C TYR A 544 -18.01 12.64 -1.04
N ASN A 545 -17.19 12.14 -1.97
CA ASN A 545 -16.54 12.96 -2.99
C ASN A 545 -16.60 12.26 -4.34
N HIS A 546 -16.80 13.01 -5.42
CA HIS A 546 -17.06 12.50 -6.77
C HIS A 546 -15.88 12.75 -7.72
N GLU A 547 -14.66 12.41 -7.30
CA GLU A 547 -13.45 12.58 -8.09
C GLU A 547 -12.93 11.22 -8.61
N PRO A 548 -13.02 10.94 -9.94
CA PRO A 548 -12.70 9.61 -10.48
C PRO A 548 -11.20 9.24 -10.50
N ASN A 549 -10.30 10.18 -10.24
CA ASN A 549 -8.86 10.04 -10.50
C ASN A 549 -8.08 9.89 -9.19
N CYS A 550 -7.51 8.72 -8.94
CA CYS A 550 -6.61 8.50 -7.81
C CYS A 550 -5.20 9.02 -8.12
N THR A 551 -5.02 10.34 -8.10
CA THR A 551 -3.71 11.00 -8.12
C THR A 551 -3.41 11.58 -6.75
N ILE A 552 -2.28 11.19 -6.16
CA ILE A 552 -1.70 11.86 -4.99
C ILE A 552 -1.18 13.24 -5.47
N LEU A 553 -1.56 14.31 -4.75
CA LEU A 553 -1.35 15.71 -5.14
C LEU A 553 -0.10 16.33 -4.50
#